data_AF-A0AAT9DZ77-F1
#
_entry.id   AF-A0AAT9DZ77-F1
#
_cell.length_a   1.000
_cell.length_b   1.000
_cell.length_c   1.000
_cell.angle_alpha   90.00
_cell.angle_beta   90.00
_cell.angle_gamma   90.00
#
_symmetry.space_group_name_H-M   'P 1'
#
loop_
_entity.id
_entity.type
_entity.pdbx_description
1 polymer ?
#
loop_
_entity_poly.entity_id
_entity_poly.type
_entity_poly.pdbx_seq_one_letter_code
_entity_poly.pdbx_strand_id
1 'polypeptide(L)'
;MHCGNAPSCRPQNRCEKNRIDPGGGLTMPLVATFRTDWFRVITDINRTRMATQSIAEELGVSKSAVLGWKSGSEPRHGDGEALIALWCQATGSDRSNLPTVLYRQWWTFKRPVIGRESDRKQGRQ
;
A
#
# COMPACT_ATOMS: atom_id res chain seq x y z
N MET A 1 -66.21 -3.98 18.53
CA MET A 1 -65.46 -4.95 19.35
C MET A 1 -64.02 -4.93 18.90
N HIS A 2 -63.11 -4.80 19.87
CA HIS A 2 -61.66 -5.03 19.82
C HIS A 2 -60.74 -4.05 19.06
N CYS A 3 -60.09 -3.25 19.92
CA CYS A 3 -58.78 -2.62 19.88
C CYS A 3 -57.68 -3.37 19.09
N GLY A 4 -56.67 -2.62 18.62
CA GLY A 4 -55.36 -3.22 18.32
C GLY A 4 -54.36 -2.35 17.55
N ASN A 5 -53.55 -1.60 18.29
CA ASN A 5 -52.14 -1.28 18.04
C ASN A 5 -51.69 -0.34 16.90
N ALA A 6 -51.13 0.81 17.32
CA ALA A 6 -49.96 1.45 16.69
C ALA A 6 -48.69 0.62 17.01
N PRO A 7 -47.58 0.69 16.25
CA PRO A 7 -46.73 1.87 16.32
C PRO A 7 -45.94 2.26 15.05
N SER A 8 -45.47 3.51 15.07
CA SER A 8 -44.17 3.96 14.55
C SER A 8 -43.86 3.76 13.06
N CYS A 9 -44.05 4.82 12.28
CA CYS A 9 -43.22 5.12 11.12
C CYS A 9 -43.01 6.65 11.06
N ARG A 10 -41.82 7.11 11.45
CA ARG A 10 -41.32 8.44 11.03
C ARG A 10 -41.06 8.39 9.52
N PRO A 11 -41.44 9.42 8.77
CA PRO A 11 -40.66 9.85 7.63
C PRO A 11 -39.97 11.17 8.01
N GLN A 12 -38.65 11.18 8.12
CA GLN A 12 -37.75 11.42 7.00
C GLN A 12 -37.83 12.86 6.46
N ASN A 13 -36.67 13.52 6.57
CA ASN A 13 -36.13 14.49 5.60
C ASN A 13 -36.44 15.97 5.84
N ARG A 14 -35.71 16.54 6.79
CA ARG A 14 -35.13 17.89 6.60
C ARG A 14 -33.81 17.98 7.36
N CYS A 15 -32.82 17.20 6.93
CA CYS A 15 -31.44 17.51 7.30
C CYS A 15 -30.87 18.42 6.22
N GLU A 16 -30.38 19.56 6.70
CA GLU A 16 -29.82 20.67 5.96
C GLU A 16 -28.92 20.25 4.80
N LYS A 17 -29.08 20.96 3.70
CA LYS A 17 -28.20 20.95 2.53
C LYS A 17 -26.79 21.36 2.96
N ASN A 18 -25.94 20.40 3.31
CA ASN A 18 -24.49 20.57 3.15
C ASN A 18 -24.16 20.41 1.66
N ARG A 19 -24.45 21.47 0.88
CA ARG A 19 -23.75 21.70 -0.37
C ARG A 19 -22.33 22.09 0.03
N ILE A 20 -21.43 21.12 -0.04
CA ILE A 20 -19.99 21.40 -0.09
C ILE A 20 -19.70 21.57 -1.57
N ASP A 21 -19.59 22.81 -2.02
CA ASP A 21 -19.03 23.14 -3.34
C ASP A 21 -17.57 22.67 -3.37
N PRO A 22 -17.16 21.75 -4.27
CA PRO A 22 -15.76 21.35 -4.40
C PRO A 22 -15.01 22.40 -5.24
N GLY A 23 -14.88 23.61 -4.70
CA GLY A 23 -13.99 24.63 -5.23
C GLY A 23 -12.54 24.21 -5.00
N GLY A 24 -11.85 23.79 -6.06
CA GLY A 24 -10.38 23.74 -6.11
C GLY A 24 -9.72 22.66 -5.26
N GLY A 25 -10.11 21.39 -5.43
CA GLY A 25 -9.39 20.27 -4.83
C GLY A 25 -7.98 20.12 -5.41
N LEU A 26 -6.98 20.68 -4.73
CA LEU A 26 -5.59 20.24 -4.86
C LEU A 26 -5.52 18.77 -4.48
N THR A 27 -5.64 17.87 -5.46
CA THR A 27 -5.38 16.44 -5.26
C THR A 27 -3.90 16.31 -4.91
N MET A 28 -3.59 16.09 -3.64
CA MET A 28 -2.22 15.80 -3.21
C MET A 28 -1.86 14.41 -3.74
N PRO A 29 -0.96 14.26 -4.72
CA PRO A 29 -0.63 12.94 -5.21
C PRO A 29 0.18 12.23 -4.12
N LEU A 30 -0.37 11.15 -3.57
CA LEU A 30 0.33 10.27 -2.66
C LEU A 30 1.32 9.44 -3.47
N VAL A 31 2.61 9.57 -3.17
CA VAL A 31 3.66 8.71 -3.73
C VAL A 31 4.01 7.65 -2.70
N ALA A 32 3.57 6.42 -2.96
CA ALA A 32 3.86 5.24 -2.15
C ALA A 32 4.90 4.36 -2.86
N THR A 33 5.92 3.92 -2.12
CA THR A 33 6.91 2.94 -2.58
C THR A 33 6.69 1.62 -1.85
N PHE A 34 6.68 0.53 -2.61
CA PHE A 34 6.46 -0.81 -2.10
C PHE A 34 7.75 -1.64 -2.25
N ARG A 35 7.97 -2.56 -1.32
CA ARG A 35 9.06 -3.54 -1.39
C ARG A 35 8.50 -4.94 -1.18
N THR A 36 9.20 -5.94 -1.69
CA THR A 36 8.85 -7.35 -1.48
C THR A 36 8.94 -7.69 0.01
N ASP A 37 7.90 -8.33 0.53
CA ASP A 37 7.84 -8.85 1.89
C ASP A 37 8.44 -10.27 1.90
N TRP A 38 9.75 -10.35 2.08
CA TRP A 38 10.50 -11.61 2.08
C TRP A 38 10.06 -12.58 3.19
N PHE A 39 9.59 -12.06 4.33
CA PHE A 39 9.03 -12.90 5.40
C PHE A 39 7.79 -13.63 4.91
N ARG A 40 6.87 -12.93 4.25
CA ARG A 40 5.66 -13.53 3.67
C ARG A 40 5.99 -14.51 2.56
N VAL A 41 6.90 -14.15 1.64
CA VAL A 41 7.36 -15.06 0.57
C VAL A 41 7.82 -16.39 1.16
N ILE A 42 8.73 -16.36 2.13
CA ILE A 42 9.27 -17.57 2.77
C ILE A 42 8.17 -18.30 3.56
N THR A 43 7.29 -17.59 4.24
CA THR A 43 6.20 -18.19 5.01
C THR A 43 5.19 -18.91 4.12
N ASP A 44 4.87 -18.35 2.95
CA ASP A 44 3.97 -18.96 1.99
C ASP A 44 4.58 -20.23 1.37
N ILE A 45 5.89 -20.24 1.07
CA ILE A 45 6.58 -21.47 0.67
C ILE A 45 6.56 -22.51 1.81
N ASN A 46 6.75 -22.11 3.07
CA ASN A 46 6.66 -23.08 4.17
C ASN A 46 5.24 -23.68 4.32
N ARG A 47 4.19 -22.97 3.88
CA ARG A 47 2.81 -23.49 3.89
C ARG A 47 2.59 -24.56 2.82
N THR A 48 3.39 -24.60 1.76
CA THR A 48 3.31 -25.61 0.68
C THR A 48 4.05 -26.90 1.03
N ARG A 49 4.35 -27.14 2.32
CA ARG A 49 5.10 -28.29 2.87
C ARG A 49 6.61 -28.29 2.61
N MET A 50 7.16 -27.21 2.05
CA MET A 50 8.60 -27.11 1.85
C MET A 50 9.29 -26.56 3.09
N ALA A 51 10.25 -27.30 3.65
CA ALA A 51 10.97 -26.86 4.83
C ALA A 51 12.00 -25.77 4.49
N THR A 52 12.29 -24.89 5.45
CA THR A 52 13.31 -23.83 5.30
C THR A 52 14.69 -24.36 4.91
N GLN A 53 15.02 -25.59 5.29
CA GLN A 53 16.26 -26.27 4.88
C GLN A 53 16.25 -26.59 3.37
N SER A 54 15.15 -27.13 2.85
CA SER A 54 14.98 -27.43 1.42
C SER A 54 15.02 -26.15 0.58
N ILE A 55 14.42 -25.05 1.06
CA ILE A 55 14.53 -23.74 0.42
C ILE A 55 16.00 -23.31 0.29
N ALA A 56 16.79 -23.50 1.35
CA ALA A 56 18.20 -23.13 1.35
C ALA A 56 19.01 -23.98 0.35
N GLU A 57 18.73 -25.28 0.30
CA GLU A 57 19.36 -26.23 -0.64
C GLU A 57 19.03 -25.89 -2.10
N GLU A 58 17.75 -25.61 -2.39
CA GLU A 58 17.29 -25.25 -3.74
C GLU A 58 17.87 -23.93 -4.23
N LEU A 59 18.07 -22.97 -3.32
CA LEU A 59 18.69 -21.68 -3.62
C LEU A 59 20.23 -21.71 -3.56
N GLY A 60 20.84 -22.81 -3.10
CA GLY A 60 22.28 -22.92 -2.91
C GLY A 60 22.84 -21.99 -1.83
N VAL A 61 22.03 -21.59 -0.85
CA VAL A 61 22.41 -20.68 0.24
C VAL A 61 22.43 -21.38 1.59
N SER A 62 22.98 -20.73 2.61
CA SER A 62 22.92 -21.27 3.97
C SER A 62 21.53 -21.09 4.59
N LYS A 63 21.11 -22.04 5.44
CA LYS A 63 19.87 -21.92 6.24
C LYS A 63 19.81 -20.61 7.03
N SER A 64 20.94 -20.16 7.56
CA SER A 64 21.07 -18.90 8.29
C SER A 64 20.75 -17.68 7.42
N ALA A 65 21.09 -17.71 6.12
CA ALA A 65 20.73 -16.65 5.19
C ALA A 65 19.20 -16.56 5.01
N VAL A 66 18.54 -17.70 4.79
CA VAL A 66 17.07 -17.77 4.68
C VAL A 66 16.38 -17.29 5.96
N LEU A 67 16.90 -17.68 7.14
CA LEU A 67 16.41 -17.17 8.42
C LEU A 67 16.64 -15.66 8.57
N GLY A 68 17.78 -15.15 8.11
CA GLY A 68 18.08 -13.72 8.06
C GLY A 68 17.05 -12.96 7.22
N TRP A 69 16.70 -13.47 6.03
CA TRP A 69 15.69 -12.84 5.18
C TRP A 69 14.30 -12.88 5.82
N LYS A 70 13.99 -13.97 6.51
CA LYS A 70 12.77 -14.10 7.32
C LYS A 70 12.73 -13.07 8.46
N SER A 71 13.87 -12.68 9.04
CA SER A 71 13.95 -11.64 10.06
C SER A 71 13.89 -10.19 9.53
N GLY A 72 13.82 -10.01 8.20
CA GLY A 72 13.70 -8.71 7.56
C GLY A 72 14.94 -8.23 6.79
N SER A 73 16.01 -9.04 6.75
CA SER A 73 17.14 -8.76 5.86
C SER A 73 16.75 -8.93 4.39
N GLU A 74 17.32 -8.11 3.53
CA GLU A 74 17.06 -8.21 2.10
C GLU A 74 18.05 -9.17 1.42
N PRO A 75 17.58 -10.17 0.65
CA PRO A 75 18.46 -10.98 -0.17
C PRO A 75 19.16 -10.13 -1.22
N ARG A 76 20.32 -10.58 -1.69
CA ARG A 76 20.94 -9.99 -2.87
C ARG A 76 20.01 -10.17 -4.07
N HIS A 77 20.16 -9.33 -5.09
CA HIS A 77 19.29 -9.38 -6.26
C HIS A 77 19.17 -10.78 -6.85
N GLY A 78 20.30 -11.49 -7.06
CA GLY A 78 20.28 -12.87 -7.59
C GLY A 78 19.52 -13.85 -6.69
N ASP A 79 19.82 -13.86 -5.39
CA ASP A 79 19.15 -14.74 -4.42
C ASP A 79 17.65 -14.43 -4.30
N GLY A 80 17.30 -13.15 -4.39
CA GLY A 80 15.92 -12.67 -4.35
C GLY A 80 15.12 -13.10 -5.58
N GLU A 81 15.71 -13.01 -6.77
CA GLU A 81 15.09 -13.51 -8.02
C GLU A 81 14.85 -15.02 -7.96
N ALA A 82 15.84 -15.79 -7.48
CA ALA A 82 15.70 -17.23 -7.31
C ALA A 82 14.61 -17.59 -6.30
N LEU A 83 14.54 -16.88 -5.17
CA LEU A 83 13.50 -17.06 -4.16
C LEU A 83 12.10 -16.72 -4.69
N ILE A 84 11.97 -15.68 -5.52
CA ILE A 84 10.71 -15.34 -6.20
C ILE A 84 10.30 -16.45 -7.16
N ALA A 85 11.23 -16.96 -7.98
CA ALA A 85 10.95 -18.05 -8.91
C ALA A 85 10.49 -19.32 -8.17
N LEU A 86 11.12 -19.63 -7.03
CA LEU A 86 10.71 -20.72 -6.16
C LEU A 86 9.31 -20.49 -5.58
N TRP A 87 9.01 -19.29 -5.12
CA TRP A 87 7.68 -18.96 -4.61
C TRP A 87 6.59 -19.11 -5.67
N CYS A 88 6.83 -18.64 -6.90
CA CYS A 88 5.88 -18.82 -8.00
C CYS A 88 5.62 -20.30 -8.29
N GLN A 89 6.67 -21.14 -8.29
CA GLN A 89 6.55 -22.58 -8.49
C GLN A 89 5.81 -23.26 -7.34
N ALA A 90 6.13 -22.91 -6.09
CA ALA A 90 5.55 -23.53 -4.90
C ALA A 90 4.06 -23.18 -4.72
N THR A 91 3.70 -21.92 -4.96
CA THR A 91 2.33 -21.40 -4.73
C THR A 91 1.44 -21.43 -5.97
N GLY A 92 2.02 -21.64 -7.16
CA GLY A 92 1.32 -21.52 -8.44
C GLY A 92 0.85 -20.10 -8.75
N SER A 93 1.37 -19.09 -8.03
CA SER A 93 1.01 -17.69 -8.22
C SER A 93 2.01 -16.96 -9.11
N ASP A 94 1.52 -15.95 -9.83
CA ASP A 94 2.37 -15.08 -10.65
C ASP A 94 3.16 -14.09 -9.79
N ARG A 95 4.28 -13.62 -10.36
CA ARG A 95 5.15 -12.60 -9.75
C ARG A 95 4.41 -11.30 -9.38
N SER A 96 3.32 -10.97 -10.09
CA SER A 96 2.48 -9.81 -9.77
C SER A 96 1.77 -9.92 -8.43
N ASN A 97 1.56 -11.14 -7.94
CA ASN A 97 0.89 -11.43 -6.67
C ASN A 97 1.89 -11.56 -5.52
N LEU A 98 3.17 -11.21 -5.75
CA LEU A 98 4.17 -11.23 -4.70
C LEU A 98 3.69 -10.39 -3.51
N PRO A 99 3.84 -10.90 -2.28
CA PRO A 99 3.49 -10.14 -1.11
C PRO A 99 4.42 -8.91 -1.04
N THR A 100 3.82 -7.73 -1.07
CA THR A 100 4.53 -6.45 -0.95
C THR A 100 4.12 -5.71 0.32
N VAL A 101 5.07 -5.02 0.93
CA VAL A 101 4.86 -4.14 2.08
C VAL A 101 5.13 -2.68 1.68
N LEU A 102 4.34 -1.76 2.25
CA LEU A 102 4.57 -0.32 2.09
C LEU A 102 5.88 0.06 2.79
N TYR A 103 6.84 0.56 2.01
CA TYR A 103 8.16 0.92 2.52
C TYR A 103 8.24 2.41 2.87
N ARG A 104 7.78 3.27 1.98
CA ARG A 104 7.81 4.72 2.18
C ARG A 104 6.62 5.37 1.54
N GLN A 105 5.98 6.26 2.27
CA GLN A 105 4.97 7.18 1.77
C GLN A 105 5.42 8.60 2.04
N TRP A 106 5.30 9.48 1.06
CA TRP A 106 5.58 10.90 1.25
C TRP A 106 4.61 11.74 0.44
N TRP A 107 4.27 12.89 1.00
CA TRP A 107 3.40 13.87 0.38
C TRP A 107 4.27 14.82 -0.44
N THR A 108 3.99 14.95 -1.74
CA THR A 108 4.66 15.98 -2.54
C THR A 108 4.03 17.34 -2.23
N PHE A 109 4.62 18.09 -1.30
CA PHE A 109 4.26 19.49 -1.12
C PHE A 109 4.83 20.29 -2.31
N LYS A 110 4.00 20.54 -3.33
CA LYS A 110 4.29 21.63 -4.27
C LYS A 110 4.14 22.92 -3.48
N ARG A 111 5.25 23.47 -2.97
CA ARG A 111 5.29 24.85 -2.46
C ARG A 111 4.64 25.73 -3.53
N PRO A 112 3.55 26.45 -3.25
CA PRO A 112 3.07 27.46 -4.18
C PRO A 112 4.25 28.41 -4.39
N VAL A 113 4.67 28.59 -5.65
CA VAL A 113 5.52 29.71 -6.00
C VAL A 113 4.64 30.93 -5.80
N ILE A 114 4.68 31.50 -4.60
CA ILE A 114 4.08 32.81 -4.32
C ILE A 114 4.91 33.79 -5.14
N GLY A 115 4.49 34.02 -6.39
CA GLY A 115 4.99 35.09 -7.20
C GLY A 115 4.74 36.39 -6.43
N ARG A 116 5.81 37.06 -6.01
CA ARG A 116 5.71 38.47 -5.61
C ARG A 116 5.43 39.25 -6.88
N GLU A 117 4.16 39.52 -7.12
CA GLU A 117 3.72 40.54 -8.07
C GLU A 117 4.11 41.89 -7.47
N SER A 118 5.33 42.35 -7.79
CA SER A 118 5.74 43.73 -7.52
C SER A 118 4.86 44.64 -8.37
N ASP A 119 3.82 45.16 -7.74
CA ASP A 119 2.92 46.15 -8.29
C ASP A 119 3.75 47.34 -8.80
N ARG A 120 3.75 47.48 -10.13
CA ARG A 120 4.51 48.47 -10.89
C ARG A 120 3.56 49.63 -11.19
N LYS A 121 3.30 50.50 -10.22
CA LYS A 121 2.77 51.87 -10.40
C LYS A 121 3.38 52.74 -9.29
N GLN A 122 3.97 53.91 -9.55
CA GLN A 122 3.44 54.97 -10.39
C GLN A 122 4.58 55.90 -10.82
N GLY A 123 4.85 55.97 -12.12
CA GLY A 123 5.49 57.11 -12.75
C GLY A 123 4.46 57.75 -13.67
N ARG A 124 3.97 58.94 -13.32
CA ARG A 124 3.47 59.90 -14.31
C ARG A 124 3.52 61.29 -13.71
N GLN A 125 4.22 62.14 -14.48
CA GLN A 125 4.36 63.58 -14.37
C GLN A 125 3.02 64.29 -14.37
#